data_AF-A0A2A4TVE6-F1
#
_entry.id   AF-A0A2A4TVE6-F1
#
_cell.length_a   1.000
_cell.length_b   1.000
_cell.length_c   1.000
_cell.angle_alpha   90.00
_cell.angle_beta   90.00
_cell.angle_gamma   90.00
#
_symmetry.space_group_name_H-M   'P 1'
#
loop_
_entity.id
_entity.type
_entity.pdbx_description
1 polymer ?
#
loop_
_entity_poly.entity_id
_entity_poly.type
_entity_poly.pdbx_seq_one_letter_code
_entity_poly.pdbx_strand_id
1 'polypeptide(L)'
;MEKSQRTAIAQSPSMRFRRYGRTTHLVIESAEDLRSMLALEEELWMATGAPTEGIGCDRPFLDLLDADDDGRLLCADIKRAVEWLLSLLRDSAGALSASPVLRLTDIDVSSEEGRRIRDAAVGMLARIGRKGEEEISLEQVRSIKSEMEKSPVSANGVVLAEASKDDGIKAFLADILATVGGSPHPDGKQGVGKEQLDKFLAEAEAYRIWYAEGNLTNGKKRTEIMPLGPDTPTAYSLLASVRGKLDQYFAQCRILALDARLAGNFGPLRDSEKLDLTESSVIEDLLQKSPVSEPIPDRTLHFTGALNPRFESALLRLRKEVLEPALERQIETLSENDWGVVKDFFSKHEAWAGKKTSSPIAGLGMEKLSAYSNGAYAGGVRALIASGRATASAMDDTLLVEKLILYQAYLLSVVNNFVSFPDLYDINQRALFEMGTLVMDGRSFRLAVRVRDRAAHLKLERDPLITVIGG
;
A
#
# COMPACT_ATOMS: atom_id res chain seq x y z
N MET A 1 39.35 63.64 -17.00
CA MET A 1 39.72 62.27 -17.40
C MET A 1 38.53 61.35 -17.10
N GLU A 2 37.38 61.69 -17.67
CA GLU A 2 36.06 61.20 -17.22
C GLU A 2 35.12 61.25 -18.44
N LYS A 3 35.51 60.54 -19.49
CA LYS A 3 34.77 60.39 -20.76
C LYS A 3 35.46 59.35 -21.64
N SER A 4 35.67 58.14 -21.11
CA SER A 4 36.13 57.02 -21.96
C SER A 4 35.91 55.66 -21.30
N GLN A 5 34.68 55.35 -20.90
CA GLN A 5 34.22 53.99 -20.65
C GLN A 5 32.75 53.87 -21.07
N ARG A 6 32.45 54.39 -22.26
CA ARG A 6 31.34 53.90 -23.09
C ARG A 6 32.01 53.12 -24.21
N THR A 7 31.95 51.80 -24.16
CA THR A 7 31.68 50.87 -25.28
C THR A 7 31.88 49.43 -24.79
N ALA A 8 30.91 48.58 -25.13
CA ALA A 8 30.88 47.12 -24.98
C ALA A 8 30.39 46.55 -23.64
N ILE A 9 29.11 46.78 -23.32
CA ILE A 9 28.29 45.77 -22.65
C ILE A 9 27.16 45.46 -23.62
N ALA A 10 27.10 44.21 -24.07
CA ALA A 10 26.01 43.70 -24.90
C ALA A 10 24.67 44.00 -24.22
N GLN A 11 23.65 44.33 -25.01
CA GLN A 11 22.32 44.71 -24.55
C GLN A 11 21.76 43.68 -23.57
N SER A 12 21.82 43.97 -22.27
CA SER A 12 20.99 43.28 -21.29
C SER A 12 19.52 43.67 -21.57
N PRO A 13 18.59 42.72 -21.64
CA PRO A 13 17.17 43.03 -21.82
C PRO A 13 16.74 43.95 -20.66
N SER A 14 16.13 45.10 -21.00
CA SER A 14 15.76 46.09 -20.00
C SER A 14 14.52 45.62 -19.24
N MET A 15 14.70 45.17 -18.00
CA MET A 15 13.59 44.87 -17.09
C MET A 15 12.67 46.08 -16.95
N ARG A 16 11.37 45.88 -17.15
CA ARG A 16 10.35 46.92 -16.97
C ARG A 16 9.75 46.82 -15.59
N PHE A 17 9.56 47.96 -14.93
CA PHE A 17 8.92 48.00 -13.63
C PHE A 17 7.70 48.94 -13.63
N ARG A 18 6.68 48.57 -12.86
CA ARG A 18 5.46 49.37 -12.66
C ARG A 18 5.31 49.73 -11.18
N ARG A 19 4.92 50.97 -10.91
CA ARG A 19 4.75 51.48 -9.54
C ARG A 19 3.34 51.20 -9.03
N TYR A 20 3.26 50.50 -7.90
CA TYR A 20 2.03 50.27 -7.14
C TYR A 20 2.14 51.01 -5.80
N GLY A 21 1.50 52.18 -5.69
CA GLY A 21 1.64 53.03 -4.51
C GLY A 21 3.09 53.49 -4.27
N ARG A 22 3.75 52.93 -3.23
CA ARG A 22 5.14 53.26 -2.87
C ARG A 22 6.16 52.20 -3.31
N THR A 23 5.70 51.04 -3.77
CA THR A 23 6.55 49.93 -4.22
C THR A 23 6.59 49.88 -5.75
N THR A 24 7.62 49.22 -6.29
CA THR A 24 7.86 49.11 -7.73
C THR A 24 8.08 47.64 -8.05
N HIS A 25 7.25 47.06 -8.90
CA HIS A 25 7.20 45.61 -9.16
C HIS A 25 7.60 45.33 -10.60
N LEU A 26 8.25 44.19 -10.86
CA LEU A 26 8.61 43.76 -12.22
C LEU A 26 7.34 43.55 -13.05
N VAL A 27 7.35 43.95 -14.31
CA VAL A 27 6.27 43.68 -15.25
C VAL A 27 6.61 42.44 -16.05
N ILE A 28 5.76 41.41 -16.00
CA ILE A 28 5.98 40.13 -16.68
C ILE A 28 4.81 39.87 -17.63
N GLU A 29 4.95 40.36 -18.86
CA GLU A 29 3.90 40.29 -19.91
C GLU A 29 4.43 39.65 -21.21
N SER A 30 5.73 39.35 -21.27
CA SER A 30 6.40 38.79 -22.46
C SER A 30 7.38 37.68 -22.09
N ALA A 31 7.82 36.91 -23.08
CA ALA A 31 8.82 35.87 -22.86
C ALA A 31 10.21 36.44 -22.57
N GLU A 32 10.50 37.65 -23.05
CA GLU A 32 11.72 38.37 -22.66
C GLU A 32 11.68 38.80 -21.19
N ASP A 33 10.50 39.21 -20.69
CA ASP A 33 10.32 39.51 -19.27
C ASP A 33 10.49 38.23 -18.41
N LEU A 34 9.93 37.09 -18.83
CA LEU A 34 10.15 35.79 -18.16
C LEU A 34 11.63 35.39 -18.13
N ARG A 35 12.36 35.57 -19.24
CA ARG A 35 13.81 35.33 -19.27
C ARG A 35 14.56 36.26 -18.33
N SER A 36 14.19 37.54 -18.33
CA SER A 36 14.84 38.55 -17.50
C SER A 36 14.62 38.26 -16.00
N MET A 37 13.42 37.80 -15.63
CA MET A 37 13.08 37.41 -14.26
C MET A 37 14.04 36.37 -13.65
N LEU A 38 14.66 35.50 -14.46
CA LEU A 38 15.64 34.52 -13.98
C LEU A 38 16.86 35.17 -13.32
N ALA A 39 17.24 36.37 -13.76
CA ALA A 39 18.33 37.16 -13.20
C ALA A 39 17.85 38.17 -12.14
N LEU A 40 16.57 38.16 -11.76
CA LEU A 40 16.02 39.04 -10.74
C LEU A 40 16.46 38.55 -9.35
N GLU A 41 17.11 39.45 -8.60
CA GLU A 41 17.44 39.25 -7.19
C GLU A 41 16.18 38.97 -6.36
N GLU A 42 16.25 38.03 -5.43
CA GLU A 42 15.07 37.52 -4.71
C GLU A 42 14.46 38.55 -3.75
N GLU A 43 15.24 39.55 -3.33
CA GLU A 43 14.78 40.70 -2.54
C GLU A 43 13.79 41.59 -3.28
N LEU A 44 13.70 41.45 -4.61
CA LEU A 44 12.75 42.17 -5.46
C LEU A 44 11.47 41.37 -5.73
N TRP A 45 11.37 40.14 -5.20
CA TRP A 45 10.18 39.29 -5.32
C TRP A 45 9.18 39.63 -4.21
N MET A 46 7.89 39.63 -4.55
CA MET A 46 6.82 39.83 -3.58
C MET A 46 6.69 38.67 -2.57
N ALA A 47 6.95 37.44 -3.03
CA ALA A 47 7.04 36.26 -2.18
C ALA A 47 8.30 35.46 -2.51
N THR A 48 8.95 34.94 -1.47
CA THR A 48 10.08 34.00 -1.59
C THR A 48 9.69 32.55 -1.32
N GLY A 49 8.48 32.35 -0.80
CA GLY A 49 7.91 31.04 -0.52
C GLY A 49 6.39 31.11 -0.38
N ALA A 50 5.67 30.10 -0.88
CA ALA A 50 4.23 29.95 -0.65
C ALA A 50 3.85 28.45 -0.50
N PRO A 51 2.86 28.09 0.33
CA PRO A 51 2.34 26.73 0.32
C PRO A 51 1.66 26.42 -1.02
N THR A 52 1.76 25.19 -1.53
CA THR A 52 1.00 24.76 -2.71
C THR A 52 -0.50 24.72 -2.45
N GLU A 53 -0.89 24.58 -1.19
CA GLU A 53 -2.29 24.60 -0.79
C GLU A 53 -2.87 26.01 -0.74
N GLY A 54 -4.08 26.18 -1.28
CA GLY A 54 -4.78 27.46 -1.29
C GLY A 54 -4.41 28.36 -2.47
N ILE A 55 -3.51 27.89 -3.34
CA ILE A 55 -3.32 28.45 -4.67
C ILE A 55 -4.43 27.91 -5.57
N GLY A 56 -5.29 28.79 -6.07
CA GLY A 56 -6.40 28.51 -6.97
C GLY A 56 -5.94 28.18 -8.39
N CYS A 57 -5.14 27.13 -8.53
CA CYS A 57 -4.55 26.66 -9.77
C CYS A 57 -4.79 25.15 -9.93
N ASP A 58 -4.53 24.63 -11.14
CA ASP A 58 -4.59 23.20 -11.41
C ASP A 58 -3.64 22.42 -10.48
N ARG A 59 -4.18 21.43 -9.74
CA ARG A 59 -3.42 20.72 -8.71
C ARG A 59 -2.25 19.91 -9.28
N PRO A 60 -2.42 19.09 -10.32
CA PRO A 60 -1.29 18.43 -11.00
C PRO A 60 -0.17 19.39 -11.42
N PHE A 61 -0.50 20.60 -11.87
CA PHE A 61 0.52 21.61 -12.17
C PHE A 61 1.28 22.07 -10.93
N LEU A 62 0.60 22.32 -9.80
CA LEU A 62 1.27 22.70 -8.55
C LEU A 62 2.18 21.58 -8.04
N ASP A 63 1.75 20.32 -8.15
CA ASP A 63 2.58 19.15 -7.80
C ASP A 63 3.81 19.04 -8.73
N LEU A 64 3.71 19.48 -10.00
CA LEU A 64 4.86 19.53 -10.92
C LEU A 64 5.82 20.69 -10.64
N LEU A 65 5.39 21.74 -9.94
CA LEU A 65 6.25 22.85 -9.50
C LEU A 65 6.99 22.50 -8.20
N ASP A 66 6.28 21.87 -7.25
CA ASP A 66 6.77 21.36 -5.97
C ASP A 66 7.49 20.01 -6.16
N ALA A 67 8.65 20.07 -6.83
CA ALA A 67 9.36 18.88 -7.28
C ALA A 67 9.96 18.03 -6.14
N ASP A 68 10.16 18.60 -4.95
CA ASP A 68 10.62 17.91 -3.74
C ASP A 68 9.50 17.47 -2.79
N ASP A 69 8.23 17.74 -3.15
CA ASP A 69 7.01 17.32 -2.43
C ASP A 69 7.02 17.78 -0.96
N ASP A 70 7.54 18.99 -0.70
CA ASP A 70 7.60 19.59 0.63
C ASP A 70 6.31 20.39 0.97
N GLY A 71 5.42 20.52 -0.01
CA GLY A 71 4.16 21.24 0.09
C GLY A 71 4.30 22.74 -0.14
N ARG A 72 5.45 23.23 -0.62
CA ARG A 72 5.77 24.65 -0.80
C ARG A 72 6.39 24.90 -2.18
N LEU A 73 6.24 26.14 -2.63
CA LEU A 73 6.87 26.69 -3.82
C LEU A 73 7.86 27.76 -3.36
N LEU A 74 9.11 27.65 -3.79
CA LEU A 74 10.18 28.62 -3.54
C LEU A 74 10.58 29.34 -4.83
N CYS A 75 11.35 30.43 -4.72
CA CYS A 75 11.92 31.14 -5.86
C CYS A 75 12.63 30.22 -6.85
N ALA A 76 13.40 29.25 -6.33
CA ALA A 76 14.15 28.29 -7.13
C ALA A 76 13.24 27.40 -7.98
N ASP A 77 12.06 27.02 -7.49
CA ASP A 77 11.10 26.20 -8.23
C ASP A 77 10.50 26.97 -9.40
N ILE A 78 10.15 28.23 -9.16
CA ILE A 78 9.63 29.12 -10.21
C ILE A 78 10.70 29.38 -11.28
N LYS A 79 11.94 29.69 -10.89
CA LYS A 79 13.06 29.90 -11.83
C LYS A 79 13.30 28.64 -12.68
N ARG A 80 13.39 27.47 -12.05
CA ARG A 80 13.57 26.17 -12.74
C ARG A 80 12.43 25.89 -13.72
N ALA A 81 11.19 26.19 -13.33
CA ALA A 81 10.03 25.98 -14.17
C ALA A 81 10.03 26.88 -15.41
N VAL A 82 10.39 28.16 -15.23
CA VAL A 82 10.52 29.13 -16.33
C VAL A 82 11.65 28.73 -17.27
N GLU A 83 12.82 28.36 -16.73
CA GLU A 83 13.94 27.84 -17.53
C GLU A 83 13.53 26.63 -18.37
N TRP A 84 12.89 25.63 -17.74
CA TRP A 84 12.44 24.43 -18.43
C TRP A 84 11.44 24.75 -19.54
N LEU A 85 10.40 25.55 -19.27
CA LEU A 85 9.39 25.93 -20.27
C LEU A 85 10.04 26.64 -21.47
N LEU A 86 10.88 27.63 -21.20
CA LEU A 86 11.50 28.44 -22.26
C LEU A 86 12.56 27.67 -23.06
N SER A 87 13.15 26.63 -22.48
CA SER A 87 14.09 25.75 -23.20
C SER A 87 13.41 24.83 -24.22
N LEU A 88 12.09 24.61 -24.08
CA LEU A 88 11.31 23.69 -24.92
C LEU A 88 10.47 24.40 -25.99
N LEU A 89 10.40 25.73 -25.96
CA LEU A 89 9.55 26.51 -26.86
C LEU A 89 10.39 27.35 -27.82
N ARG A 90 10.13 27.17 -29.12
CA ARG A 90 10.54 28.09 -30.18
C ARG A 90 9.66 29.34 -30.19
N ASP A 91 8.36 29.15 -30.01
CA ASP A 91 7.38 30.23 -29.88
C ASP A 91 6.67 30.11 -28.52
N SER A 92 6.68 31.21 -27.78
CA SER A 92 6.10 31.34 -26.44
C SER A 92 4.70 31.96 -26.43
N ALA A 93 4.10 32.26 -27.59
CA ALA A 93 2.79 32.91 -27.69
C ALA A 93 1.70 32.14 -26.93
N GLY A 94 1.72 30.81 -26.97
CA GLY A 94 0.84 29.95 -26.19
C GLY A 94 0.98 30.20 -24.68
N ALA A 95 2.20 30.34 -24.17
CA ALA A 95 2.47 30.60 -22.75
C ALA A 95 2.02 32.01 -22.33
N LEU A 96 2.20 33.00 -23.20
CA LEU A 96 1.79 34.38 -22.93
C LEU A 96 0.27 34.57 -22.95
N SER A 97 -0.44 33.72 -23.69
CA SER A 97 -1.90 33.71 -23.74
C SER A 97 -2.54 32.74 -22.74
N ALA A 98 -1.74 32.10 -21.87
CA ALA A 98 -2.21 31.07 -20.92
C ALA A 98 -3.03 29.97 -21.63
N SER A 99 -2.62 29.60 -22.84
CA SER A 99 -3.39 28.69 -23.70
C SER A 99 -3.31 27.25 -23.16
N PRO A 100 -4.45 26.55 -22.98
CA PRO A 100 -4.48 25.12 -22.71
C PRO A 100 -4.32 24.27 -23.98
N VAL A 101 -3.97 24.87 -25.12
CA VAL A 101 -3.74 24.22 -26.42
C VAL A 101 -2.30 24.45 -26.84
N LEU A 102 -1.57 23.36 -27.07
CA LEU A 102 -0.19 23.37 -27.56
C LEU A 102 -0.17 23.17 -29.07
N ARG A 103 0.51 24.06 -29.78
CA ARG A 103 0.81 23.87 -31.20
C ARG A 103 2.12 23.12 -31.33
N LEU A 104 2.11 22.09 -32.17
CA LEU A 104 3.27 21.22 -32.38
C LEU A 104 4.45 21.95 -33.03
N THR A 105 4.17 23.05 -33.74
CA THR A 105 5.17 23.92 -34.39
C THR A 105 5.84 24.89 -33.40
N ASP A 106 5.24 25.13 -32.24
CA ASP A 106 5.78 26.01 -31.19
C ASP A 106 6.91 25.33 -30.40
N ILE A 107 7.02 24.00 -30.47
CA ILE A 107 8.01 23.19 -29.73
C ILE A 107 9.40 23.31 -30.39
N ASP A 108 10.44 23.54 -29.58
CA ASP A 108 11.82 23.47 -30.05
C ASP A 108 12.33 22.02 -30.14
N VAL A 109 12.34 21.49 -31.35
CA VAL A 109 12.86 20.15 -31.68
C VAL A 109 14.39 20.06 -31.83
N SER A 110 15.13 21.12 -31.47
CA SER A 110 16.59 21.07 -31.44
C SER A 110 17.09 20.18 -30.28
N SER A 111 16.37 20.15 -29.16
CA SER A 111 16.63 19.29 -28.01
C SER A 111 16.00 17.91 -28.17
N GLU A 112 16.56 16.91 -27.45
CA GLU A 112 15.99 15.56 -27.43
C GLU A 112 14.62 15.52 -26.75
N GLU A 113 14.47 16.27 -25.66
CA GLU A 113 13.21 16.37 -24.93
C GLU A 113 12.11 17.03 -25.77
N GLY A 114 12.43 18.11 -26.50
CA GLY A 114 11.48 18.74 -27.41
C GLY A 114 11.06 17.85 -28.59
N ARG A 115 11.98 17.06 -29.16
CA ARG A 115 11.63 16.02 -30.15
C ARG A 115 10.68 14.97 -29.56
N ARG A 116 11.01 14.47 -28.36
CA ARG A 116 10.19 13.47 -27.66
C ARG A 116 8.78 14.00 -27.39
N ILE A 117 8.62 15.22 -26.91
CA ILE A 117 7.30 15.84 -26.66
C ILE A 117 6.52 15.98 -27.97
N ARG A 118 7.16 16.45 -29.05
CA ARG A 118 6.49 16.58 -30.35
C ARG A 118 6.03 15.22 -30.88
N ASP A 119 6.90 14.22 -30.86
CA ASP A 119 6.58 12.88 -31.37
C ASP A 119 5.48 12.22 -30.53
N ALA A 120 5.50 12.40 -29.20
CA ALA A 120 4.44 11.97 -28.30
C ALA A 120 3.09 12.64 -28.63
N ALA A 121 3.08 13.96 -28.81
CA ALA A 121 1.87 14.71 -29.18
C ALA A 121 1.30 14.26 -30.54
N VAL A 122 2.16 14.01 -31.53
CA VAL A 122 1.74 13.44 -32.83
C VAL A 122 1.14 12.05 -32.65
N GLY A 123 1.76 11.19 -31.83
CA GLY A 123 1.26 9.86 -31.51
C GLY A 123 -0.11 9.89 -30.82
N MET A 124 -0.31 10.84 -29.90
CA MET A 124 -1.58 11.09 -29.23
C MET A 124 -2.69 11.52 -30.19
N LEU A 125 -2.41 12.49 -31.08
CA LEU A 125 -3.36 12.93 -32.09
C LEU A 125 -3.76 11.78 -33.02
N ALA A 126 -2.80 10.95 -33.43
CA ALA A 126 -3.09 9.75 -34.21
C ALA A 126 -3.99 8.75 -33.43
N ARG A 127 -3.75 8.56 -32.13
CA ARG A 127 -4.55 7.68 -31.25
C ARG A 127 -6.02 8.11 -31.18
N ILE A 128 -6.30 9.41 -31.11
CA ILE A 128 -7.67 9.95 -31.07
C ILE A 128 -8.28 10.20 -32.47
N GLY A 129 -7.67 9.64 -33.53
CA GLY A 129 -8.19 9.73 -34.90
C GLY A 129 -7.99 11.08 -35.59
N ARG A 130 -7.15 11.96 -35.03
CA ARG A 130 -6.85 13.32 -35.50
C ARG A 130 -5.46 13.43 -36.13
N LYS A 131 -5.06 12.38 -36.85
CA LYS A 131 -3.74 12.30 -37.48
C LYS A 131 -3.57 13.45 -38.48
N GLY A 132 -2.50 14.23 -38.32
CA GLY A 132 -2.17 15.36 -39.20
C GLY A 132 -2.66 16.71 -38.69
N GLU A 133 -3.41 16.76 -37.59
CA GLU A 133 -3.62 18.02 -36.86
C GLU A 133 -2.31 18.50 -36.21
N GLU A 134 -2.18 19.81 -36.03
CA GLU A 134 -0.98 20.46 -35.48
C GLU A 134 -1.19 21.06 -34.08
N GLU A 135 -2.35 20.82 -33.47
CA GLU A 135 -2.71 21.34 -32.15
C GLU A 135 -3.28 20.23 -31.27
N ILE A 136 -2.88 20.18 -29.99
CA ILE A 136 -3.41 19.26 -28.99
C ILE A 136 -3.78 20.02 -27.71
N SER A 137 -4.96 19.75 -27.15
CA SER A 137 -5.44 20.40 -25.92
C SER A 137 -5.11 19.61 -24.66
N LEU A 138 -5.04 20.31 -23.52
CA LEU A 138 -4.89 19.69 -22.20
C LEU A 138 -5.99 18.66 -21.92
N GLU A 139 -7.22 18.97 -22.32
CA GLU A 139 -8.37 18.08 -22.15
C GLU A 139 -8.18 16.77 -22.93
N GLN A 140 -7.70 16.84 -24.18
CA GLN A 140 -7.41 15.66 -24.98
C GLN A 140 -6.32 14.81 -24.35
N VAL A 141 -5.23 15.42 -23.89
CA VAL A 141 -4.14 14.72 -23.20
C VAL A 141 -4.65 14.01 -21.93
N ARG A 142 -5.47 14.70 -21.12
CA ARG A 142 -6.08 14.12 -19.91
C ARG A 142 -7.04 12.97 -20.22
N SER A 143 -7.81 13.08 -21.29
CA SER A 143 -8.67 12.00 -21.77
C SER A 143 -7.85 10.77 -22.15
N ILE A 144 -6.78 10.95 -22.93
CA ILE A 144 -5.87 9.88 -23.33
C ILE A 144 -5.22 9.22 -22.10
N LYS A 145 -4.72 10.03 -21.17
CA LYS A 145 -4.13 9.56 -19.91
C LYS A 145 -5.12 8.69 -19.12
N SER A 146 -6.34 9.18 -18.93
CA SER A 146 -7.40 8.43 -18.22
C SER A 146 -7.77 7.12 -18.93
N GLU A 147 -7.80 7.09 -20.26
CA GLU A 147 -8.00 5.85 -21.02
C GLU A 147 -6.84 4.85 -20.84
N MET A 148 -5.61 5.34 -20.77
CA MET A 148 -4.43 4.50 -20.57
C MET A 148 -4.38 3.91 -19.15
N GLU A 149 -4.81 4.65 -18.14
CA GLU A 149 -4.91 4.18 -16.74
C GLU A 149 -5.94 3.03 -16.57
N LYS A 150 -6.93 2.94 -17.48
CA LYS A 150 -7.91 1.85 -17.54
C LYS A 150 -7.40 0.59 -18.23
N SER A 151 -6.19 0.62 -18.78
CA SER A 151 -5.54 -0.58 -19.35
C SER A 151 -5.50 -1.68 -18.29
N PRO A 152 -5.86 -2.95 -18.62
CA PRO A 152 -5.77 -4.06 -17.67
C PRO A 152 -4.37 -4.35 -17.12
N VAL A 153 -3.34 -3.80 -17.76
CA VAL A 153 -1.96 -3.79 -17.28
C VAL A 153 -1.53 -2.34 -17.11
N SER A 154 -1.22 -1.96 -15.89
CA SER A 154 -0.74 -0.62 -15.55
C SER A 154 0.72 -0.40 -15.97
N ALA A 155 1.14 0.86 -15.99
CA ALA A 155 2.53 1.27 -16.21
C ALA A 155 3.50 0.64 -15.19
N ASN A 156 3.10 0.49 -13.93
CA ASN A 156 3.91 -0.15 -12.90
C ASN A 156 3.83 -1.70 -12.91
N GLY A 157 3.20 -2.29 -13.92
CA GLY A 157 3.15 -3.75 -14.09
C GLY A 157 2.22 -4.46 -13.12
N VAL A 158 1.17 -3.78 -12.63
CA VAL A 158 0.07 -4.39 -11.89
C VAL A 158 -0.94 -4.92 -12.90
N VAL A 159 -1.26 -6.21 -12.81
CA VAL A 159 -2.07 -6.94 -13.78
C VAL A 159 -3.44 -7.26 -13.19
N LEU A 160 -4.49 -6.87 -13.90
CA LEU A 160 -5.87 -7.26 -13.62
C LEU A 160 -6.25 -8.56 -14.36
N ALA A 161 -7.30 -9.24 -13.91
CA ALA A 161 -7.76 -10.49 -14.54
C ALA A 161 -8.13 -10.27 -16.02
N GLU A 162 -8.67 -9.10 -16.36
CA GLU A 162 -9.07 -8.69 -17.70
C GLU A 162 -7.88 -8.59 -18.69
N ALA A 163 -6.64 -8.62 -18.20
CA ALA A 163 -5.44 -8.60 -19.04
C ALA A 163 -5.21 -9.88 -19.85
N SER A 164 -5.86 -10.98 -19.46
CA SER A 164 -5.76 -12.27 -20.16
C SER A 164 -7.11 -12.72 -20.71
N LYS A 165 -7.09 -13.36 -21.88
CA LYS A 165 -8.25 -14.11 -22.40
C LYS A 165 -8.26 -15.57 -21.93
N ASP A 166 -7.15 -16.06 -21.39
CA ASP A 166 -7.00 -17.41 -20.85
C ASP A 166 -7.64 -17.48 -19.45
N ASP A 167 -8.68 -18.30 -19.30
CA ASP A 167 -9.42 -18.44 -18.05
C ASP A 167 -8.59 -19.07 -16.92
N GLY A 168 -7.59 -19.87 -17.26
CA GLY A 168 -6.63 -20.41 -16.30
C GLY A 168 -5.71 -19.34 -15.73
N ILE A 169 -5.22 -18.40 -16.56
CA ILE A 169 -4.46 -17.23 -16.07
C ILE A 169 -5.36 -16.32 -15.21
N LYS A 170 -6.63 -16.12 -15.59
CA LYS A 170 -7.57 -15.34 -14.75
C LYS A 170 -7.78 -15.98 -13.38
N ALA A 171 -8.01 -17.30 -13.35
CA ALA A 171 -8.17 -18.05 -12.11
C ALA A 171 -6.89 -17.98 -11.25
N PHE A 172 -5.72 -18.08 -11.87
CA PHE A 172 -4.44 -17.94 -11.19
C PHE A 172 -4.25 -16.55 -10.56
N LEU A 173 -4.57 -15.48 -11.31
CA LEU A 173 -4.55 -14.11 -10.78
C LEU A 173 -5.52 -13.93 -9.60
N ALA A 174 -6.72 -14.49 -9.69
CA ALA A 174 -7.71 -14.44 -8.61
C ALA A 174 -7.24 -15.18 -7.35
N ASP A 175 -6.59 -16.34 -7.50
CA ASP A 175 -6.04 -17.09 -6.37
C ASP A 175 -4.87 -16.36 -5.69
N ILE A 176 -4.00 -15.72 -6.47
CA ILE A 176 -2.93 -14.87 -5.93
C ILE A 176 -3.55 -13.77 -5.06
N LEU A 177 -4.54 -13.04 -5.59
CA LEU A 177 -5.23 -11.99 -4.84
C LEU A 177 -5.89 -12.50 -3.55
N ALA A 178 -6.55 -13.66 -3.61
CA ALA A 178 -7.25 -14.24 -2.48
C ALA A 178 -6.30 -14.75 -1.37
N THR A 179 -5.04 -15.05 -1.70
CA THR A 179 -4.10 -15.67 -0.77
C THR A 179 -3.06 -14.71 -0.23
N VAL A 180 -2.44 -13.89 -1.08
CA VAL A 180 -1.34 -13.00 -0.71
C VAL A 180 -1.69 -11.51 -0.83
N GLY A 181 -2.89 -11.19 -1.30
CA GLY A 181 -3.36 -9.82 -1.53
C GLY A 181 -2.98 -9.27 -2.91
N GLY A 182 -3.25 -7.98 -3.11
CA GLY A 182 -3.01 -7.26 -4.35
C GLY A 182 -2.30 -5.93 -4.16
N SER A 183 -1.88 -5.34 -5.27
CA SER A 183 -1.41 -3.95 -5.35
C SER A 183 -2.50 -3.07 -5.97
N PRO A 184 -2.61 -1.79 -5.57
CA PRO A 184 -3.52 -0.84 -6.19
C PRO A 184 -3.23 -0.68 -7.69
N HIS A 185 -4.29 -0.74 -8.50
CA HIS A 185 -4.29 -0.42 -9.91
C HIS A 185 -4.86 0.99 -10.13
N PRO A 186 -4.38 1.79 -11.10
CA PRO A 186 -4.90 3.13 -11.38
C PRO A 186 -6.42 3.20 -11.64
N ASP A 187 -7.00 2.15 -12.22
CA ASP A 187 -8.47 1.96 -12.39
C ASP A 187 -9.24 1.70 -11.07
N GLY A 188 -8.61 1.82 -9.90
CA GLY A 188 -9.23 1.67 -8.58
C GLY A 188 -9.40 0.22 -8.09
N LYS A 189 -9.05 -0.77 -8.92
CA LYS A 189 -9.08 -2.20 -8.57
C LYS A 189 -7.78 -2.65 -7.89
N GLN A 190 -7.81 -3.86 -7.32
CA GLN A 190 -6.61 -4.57 -6.86
C GLN A 190 -6.12 -5.54 -7.94
N GLY A 191 -4.83 -5.55 -8.22
CA GLY A 191 -4.21 -6.44 -9.20
C GLY A 191 -2.95 -7.13 -8.67
N VAL A 192 -2.36 -7.96 -9.51
CA VAL A 192 -1.16 -8.74 -9.18
C VAL A 192 0.06 -8.08 -9.79
N GLY A 193 1.00 -7.65 -8.94
CA GLY A 193 2.33 -7.23 -9.35
C GLY A 193 3.37 -8.33 -9.17
N LYS A 194 4.64 -8.00 -9.45
CA LYS A 194 5.77 -8.92 -9.30
C LYS A 194 5.89 -9.47 -7.87
N GLU A 195 5.76 -8.60 -6.87
CA GLU A 195 5.90 -8.98 -5.46
C GLU A 195 4.85 -10.02 -5.04
N GLN A 196 3.58 -9.81 -5.41
CA GLN A 196 2.51 -10.75 -5.09
C GLN A 196 2.72 -12.10 -5.80
N LEU A 197 3.13 -12.08 -7.07
CA LEU A 197 3.45 -13.31 -7.79
C LEU A 197 4.59 -14.09 -7.12
N ASP A 198 5.68 -13.42 -6.79
CA ASP A 198 6.86 -14.07 -6.19
C ASP A 198 6.52 -14.61 -4.79
N LYS A 199 5.76 -13.86 -3.98
CA LYS A 199 5.26 -14.30 -2.68
C LYS A 199 4.36 -15.53 -2.78
N PHE A 200 3.40 -15.52 -3.71
CA PHE A 200 2.53 -16.66 -3.96
C PHE A 200 3.32 -17.93 -4.30
N LEU A 201 4.30 -17.81 -5.21
CA LEU A 201 5.11 -18.95 -5.63
C LEU A 201 5.96 -19.51 -4.48
N ALA A 202 6.54 -18.64 -3.66
CA ALA A 202 7.31 -19.05 -2.50
C ALA A 202 6.44 -19.77 -1.46
N GLU A 203 5.26 -19.23 -1.15
CA GLU A 203 4.31 -19.86 -0.23
C GLU A 203 3.76 -21.19 -0.78
N ALA A 204 3.49 -21.25 -2.09
CA ALA A 204 2.99 -22.46 -2.75
C ALA A 204 4.02 -23.59 -2.64
N GLU A 205 5.29 -23.29 -2.91
CA GLU A 205 6.36 -24.27 -2.84
C GLU A 205 6.63 -24.72 -1.40
N ALA A 206 6.67 -23.79 -0.44
CA ALA A 206 6.81 -24.13 0.97
C ALA A 206 5.68 -25.06 1.45
N TYR A 207 4.44 -24.78 1.04
CA TYR A 207 3.30 -25.64 1.37
C TYR A 207 3.39 -27.01 0.71
N ARG A 208 3.83 -27.09 -0.56
CA ARG A 208 4.02 -28.37 -1.27
C ARG A 208 5.08 -29.23 -0.61
N ILE A 209 6.22 -28.64 -0.22
CA ILE A 209 7.30 -29.33 0.49
C ILE A 209 6.77 -29.89 1.81
N TRP A 210 6.12 -29.04 2.63
CA TRP A 210 5.50 -29.46 3.88
C TRP A 210 4.48 -30.59 3.68
N TYR A 211 3.60 -30.47 2.67
CA TYR A 211 2.60 -31.49 2.38
C TYR A 211 3.24 -32.83 1.98
N ALA A 212 4.30 -32.80 1.16
CA ALA A 212 5.01 -33.98 0.72
C ALA A 212 5.70 -34.74 1.87
N GLU A 213 6.25 -34.04 2.87
CA GLU A 213 6.83 -34.66 4.08
C GLU A 213 5.81 -35.54 4.82
N GLY A 214 4.57 -35.09 4.92
CA GLY A 214 3.50 -35.81 5.62
C GLY A 214 2.73 -36.80 4.75
N ASN A 215 2.93 -36.79 3.44
CA ASN A 215 2.15 -37.62 2.53
C ASN A 215 2.67 -39.07 2.49
N LEU A 216 1.74 -40.03 2.47
CA LEU A 216 2.04 -41.47 2.35
C LEU A 216 2.40 -41.80 0.89
N THR A 217 3.63 -41.47 0.48
CA THR A 217 4.14 -41.78 -0.85
C THR A 217 4.66 -43.23 -0.95
N ASN A 218 4.78 -43.76 -2.16
CA ASN A 218 5.41 -45.06 -2.48
C ASN A 218 4.73 -46.30 -1.85
N GLY A 219 3.41 -46.29 -1.67
CA GLY A 219 2.65 -47.46 -1.20
C GLY A 219 2.86 -47.81 0.28
N LYS A 220 3.56 -46.96 1.04
CA LYS A 220 3.72 -47.13 2.49
C LYS A 220 2.38 -46.88 3.20
N LYS A 221 1.97 -47.82 4.05
CA LYS A 221 0.74 -47.67 4.87
C LYS A 221 0.95 -46.79 6.11
N ARG A 222 2.20 -46.63 6.57
CA ARG A 222 2.62 -45.87 7.76
C ARG A 222 3.98 -45.24 7.52
N THR A 223 4.25 -44.11 8.17
CA THR A 223 5.57 -43.46 8.24
C THR A 223 5.80 -42.96 9.67
N GLU A 224 7.00 -42.46 9.99
CA GLU A 224 7.24 -41.83 11.30
C GLU A 224 6.35 -40.60 11.53
N ILE A 225 5.98 -39.87 10.47
CA ILE A 225 5.08 -38.71 10.54
C ILE A 225 3.60 -39.14 10.55
N MET A 226 3.28 -40.28 9.94
CA MET A 226 1.94 -40.87 9.89
C MET A 226 1.95 -42.28 10.52
N PRO A 227 2.20 -42.41 11.83
CA PRO A 227 2.38 -43.70 12.48
C PRO A 227 1.12 -44.57 12.52
N LEU A 228 -0.07 -43.98 12.41
CA LEU A 228 -1.34 -44.70 12.20
C LEU A 228 -1.83 -44.67 10.75
N GLY A 229 -0.98 -44.25 9.81
CA GLY A 229 -1.37 -44.10 8.41
C GLY A 229 -2.38 -42.96 8.23
N PRO A 230 -3.39 -43.10 7.36
CA PRO A 230 -4.39 -42.06 7.08
C PRO A 230 -5.16 -41.56 8.30
N ASP A 231 -5.26 -42.37 9.35
CA ASP A 231 -5.99 -42.03 10.58
C ASP A 231 -5.17 -41.14 11.52
N THR A 232 -3.87 -40.98 11.28
CA THR A 232 -2.96 -40.20 12.16
C THR A 232 -3.46 -38.79 12.44
N PRO A 233 -3.88 -37.96 11.45
CA PRO A 233 -4.31 -36.59 11.73
C PRO A 233 -5.54 -36.53 12.64
N THR A 234 -6.50 -37.44 12.44
CA THR A 234 -7.71 -37.53 13.26
C THR A 234 -7.37 -38.00 14.68
N ALA A 235 -6.54 -39.03 14.81
CA ALA A 235 -6.06 -39.56 16.08
C ALA A 235 -5.26 -38.51 16.87
N TYR A 236 -4.38 -37.77 16.20
CA TYR A 236 -3.59 -36.70 16.83
C TYR A 236 -4.46 -35.53 17.27
N SER A 237 -5.45 -35.12 16.47
CA SER A 237 -6.42 -34.08 16.86
C SER A 237 -7.18 -34.46 18.13
N LEU A 238 -7.62 -35.72 18.22
CA LEU A 238 -8.27 -36.25 19.41
C LEU A 238 -7.31 -36.24 20.61
N LEU A 239 -6.07 -36.70 20.44
CA LEU A 239 -5.03 -36.65 21.47
C LEU A 239 -4.79 -35.22 21.95
N ALA A 240 -4.59 -34.28 21.04
CA ALA A 240 -4.31 -32.88 21.35
C ALA A 240 -5.44 -32.23 22.17
N SER A 241 -6.70 -32.60 21.88
CA SER A 241 -7.87 -32.06 22.59
C SER A 241 -7.95 -32.43 24.08
N VAL A 242 -7.37 -33.57 24.48
CA VAL A 242 -7.40 -34.07 25.87
C VAL A 242 -6.01 -34.14 26.53
N ARG A 243 -4.93 -33.92 25.77
CA ARG A 243 -3.54 -34.01 26.26
C ARG A 243 -3.31 -33.17 27.50
N GLY A 244 -3.70 -31.89 27.48
CA GLY A 244 -3.51 -30.98 28.62
C GLY A 244 -4.22 -31.48 29.89
N LYS A 245 -5.37 -32.14 29.74
CA LYS A 245 -6.13 -32.71 30.85
C LYS A 245 -5.54 -34.00 31.40
N LEU A 246 -5.00 -34.85 30.54
CA LEU A 246 -4.26 -36.05 30.96
C LEU A 246 -2.92 -35.70 31.60
N ASP A 247 -2.20 -34.71 31.07
CA ASP A 247 -0.96 -34.21 31.68
C ASP A 247 -1.23 -33.59 33.06
N GLN A 248 -2.34 -32.83 33.21
CA GLN A 248 -2.81 -32.34 34.50
C GLN A 248 -3.08 -33.49 35.47
N TYR A 249 -3.82 -34.51 35.04
CA TYR A 249 -4.17 -35.67 35.87
C TYR A 249 -2.92 -36.40 36.38
N PHE A 250 -1.98 -36.77 35.50
CA PHE A 250 -0.77 -37.45 35.93
C PHE A 250 0.12 -36.56 36.81
N ALA A 251 0.13 -35.24 36.60
CA ALA A 251 0.80 -34.31 37.51
C ALA A 251 0.19 -34.34 38.93
N GLN A 252 -1.14 -34.41 39.05
CA GLN A 252 -1.82 -34.54 40.33
C GLN A 252 -1.53 -35.90 40.98
N CYS A 253 -1.57 -36.99 40.20
CA CYS A 253 -1.20 -38.33 40.69
C CYS A 253 0.24 -38.36 41.23
N ARG A 254 1.21 -37.69 40.58
CA ARG A 254 2.59 -37.58 41.09
C ARG A 254 2.66 -36.88 42.45
N ILE A 255 1.88 -35.81 42.64
CA ILE A 255 1.85 -35.10 43.94
C ILE A 255 1.22 -35.99 45.02
N LEU A 256 0.19 -36.78 44.69
CA LEU A 256 -0.41 -37.74 45.64
C LEU A 256 0.48 -38.91 45.99
N ALA A 257 1.28 -39.39 45.03
CA ALA A 257 2.31 -40.39 45.29
C ALA A 257 3.39 -39.86 46.25
N LEU A 258 3.63 -38.54 46.25
CA LEU A 258 4.55 -37.88 47.17
C LEU A 258 3.94 -37.68 48.56
N ASP A 259 2.69 -37.21 48.64
CA ASP A 259 1.96 -37.03 49.90
C ASP A 259 0.45 -37.22 49.70
N ALA A 260 -0.07 -38.36 50.18
CA ALA A 260 -1.47 -38.73 50.07
C ALA A 260 -2.42 -37.76 50.77
N ARG A 261 -1.94 -36.96 51.73
CA ARG A 261 -2.77 -35.95 52.44
C ARG A 261 -3.23 -34.82 51.52
N LEU A 262 -2.62 -34.68 50.34
CA LEU A 262 -2.96 -33.65 49.37
C LEU A 262 -4.17 -34.01 48.50
N ALA A 263 -4.79 -35.19 48.67
CA ALA A 263 -5.96 -35.65 47.91
C ALA A 263 -7.09 -34.61 47.87
N GLY A 264 -7.41 -33.98 49.02
CA GLY A 264 -8.46 -32.96 49.11
C GLY A 264 -8.15 -31.63 48.42
N ASN A 265 -6.96 -31.45 47.84
CA ASN A 265 -6.56 -30.21 47.17
C ASN A 265 -6.81 -30.22 45.66
N PHE A 266 -7.14 -31.37 45.06
CA PHE A 266 -7.23 -31.53 43.61
C PHE A 266 -8.68 -31.56 43.15
N GLY A 267 -9.33 -30.40 43.14
CA GLY A 267 -10.65 -30.24 42.54
C GLY A 267 -11.30 -28.90 42.88
N PRO A 268 -12.05 -28.27 41.94
CA PRO A 268 -12.78 -27.04 42.20
C PRO A 268 -13.93 -27.21 43.23
N LEU A 269 -14.27 -28.46 43.60
CA LEU A 269 -15.25 -28.80 44.64
C LEU A 269 -14.78 -28.50 46.07
N ARG A 270 -13.52 -28.12 46.29
CA ARG A 270 -13.01 -27.74 47.62
C ARG A 270 -13.72 -26.51 48.20
N ASP A 271 -14.28 -25.66 47.35
CA ASP A 271 -15.12 -24.50 47.70
C ASP A 271 -16.57 -24.69 47.17
N SER A 272 -17.07 -25.93 47.09
CA SER A 272 -18.40 -26.22 46.51
C SER A 272 -19.54 -25.47 47.20
N GLU A 273 -19.39 -25.09 48.46
CA GLU A 273 -20.35 -24.29 49.23
C GLU A 273 -20.54 -22.87 48.69
N LYS A 274 -19.61 -22.38 47.85
CA LYS A 274 -19.67 -21.03 47.24
C LYS A 274 -20.19 -21.06 45.80
N LEU A 275 -20.48 -22.24 45.25
CA LEU A 275 -20.92 -22.42 43.87
C LEU A 275 -22.44 -22.57 43.81
N ASP A 276 -23.07 -21.82 42.91
CA ASP A 276 -24.48 -22.03 42.58
C ASP A 276 -24.62 -23.18 41.57
N LEU A 277 -24.89 -24.38 42.09
CA LEU A 277 -25.06 -25.60 41.27
C LEU A 277 -26.46 -25.70 40.64
N THR A 278 -27.29 -24.67 40.73
CA THR A 278 -28.55 -24.60 39.96
C THR A 278 -28.32 -23.97 38.58
N GLU A 279 -27.24 -23.22 38.41
CA GLU A 279 -26.81 -22.60 37.15
C GLU A 279 -26.03 -23.59 36.28
N SER A 280 -26.56 -23.89 35.09
CA SER A 280 -25.92 -24.85 34.16
C SER A 280 -24.53 -24.39 33.72
N SER A 281 -24.30 -23.09 33.60
CA SER A 281 -23.00 -22.52 33.21
C SER A 281 -21.91 -22.77 34.28
N VAL A 282 -22.28 -22.73 35.55
CA VAL A 282 -21.39 -23.02 36.69
C VAL A 282 -21.03 -24.50 36.73
N ILE A 283 -22.00 -25.38 36.48
CA ILE A 283 -21.77 -26.83 36.40
C ILE A 283 -20.80 -27.15 35.25
N GLU A 284 -21.01 -26.56 34.06
CA GLU A 284 -20.13 -26.79 32.91
C GLU A 284 -18.69 -26.31 33.15
N ASP A 285 -18.51 -25.12 33.73
CA ASP A 285 -17.19 -24.60 34.10
C ASP A 285 -16.51 -25.49 35.15
N LEU A 286 -17.27 -25.99 36.13
CA LEU A 286 -16.81 -26.91 37.16
C LEU A 286 -16.30 -28.23 36.53
N LEU A 287 -17.10 -28.84 35.66
CA LEU A 287 -16.73 -30.07 34.95
C LEU A 287 -15.50 -29.83 34.05
N GLN A 288 -15.44 -28.70 33.35
CA GLN A 288 -14.30 -28.35 32.50
C GLN A 288 -13.02 -28.13 33.29
N LYS A 289 -13.07 -27.53 34.49
CA LYS A 289 -11.89 -27.30 35.35
C LYS A 289 -11.46 -28.55 36.12
N SER A 290 -12.39 -29.46 36.38
CA SER A 290 -12.11 -30.69 37.12
C SER A 290 -11.15 -31.64 36.37
N PRO A 291 -10.44 -32.52 37.10
CA PRO A 291 -9.65 -33.59 36.49
C PRO A 291 -10.50 -34.55 35.65
N VAL A 292 -9.86 -35.39 34.83
CA VAL A 292 -10.56 -36.38 33.99
C VAL A 292 -11.12 -37.57 34.78
N SER A 293 -10.54 -37.84 35.94
CA SER A 293 -10.95 -38.83 36.93
C SER A 293 -10.30 -38.45 38.26
N GLU A 294 -10.70 -39.08 39.36
CA GLU A 294 -10.06 -38.87 40.66
C GLU A 294 -8.56 -39.27 40.58
N PRO A 295 -7.62 -38.34 40.86
CA PRO A 295 -6.20 -38.66 40.83
C PRO A 295 -5.85 -39.70 41.91
N ILE A 296 -5.06 -40.71 41.55
CA ILE A 296 -4.64 -41.78 42.47
C ILE A 296 -3.10 -41.91 42.55
N PRO A 297 -2.53 -42.29 43.71
CA PRO A 297 -1.07 -42.40 43.90
C PRO A 297 -0.37 -43.37 42.94
N ASP A 298 -1.08 -44.39 42.44
CA ASP A 298 -0.51 -45.42 41.56
C ASP A 298 -0.26 -44.93 40.13
N ARG A 299 -0.69 -43.70 39.80
CA ARG A 299 -0.47 -43.05 38.49
C ARG A 299 -1.07 -43.85 37.33
N THR A 300 -2.30 -44.33 37.52
CA THR A 300 -3.08 -45.06 36.52
C THR A 300 -4.48 -44.47 36.36
N LEU A 301 -4.92 -44.22 35.13
CA LEU A 301 -6.29 -43.84 34.80
C LEU A 301 -7.10 -45.09 34.43
N HIS A 302 -8.28 -45.27 35.03
CA HIS A 302 -9.17 -46.41 34.74
C HIS A 302 -10.30 -45.99 33.80
N PHE A 303 -10.45 -46.66 32.65
CA PHE A 303 -11.50 -46.34 31.67
C PHE A 303 -12.87 -46.95 31.99
N THR A 304 -12.94 -47.87 32.96
CA THR A 304 -14.17 -48.51 33.44
C THR A 304 -14.65 -47.91 34.77
N GLY A 305 -13.90 -46.98 35.35
CA GLY A 305 -14.23 -46.28 36.58
C GLY A 305 -14.98 -44.97 36.33
N ALA A 306 -15.14 -44.17 37.40
CA ALA A 306 -15.76 -42.86 37.30
C ALA A 306 -14.88 -41.89 36.48
N LEU A 307 -15.36 -41.52 35.30
CA LEU A 307 -14.77 -40.50 34.45
C LEU A 307 -15.56 -39.20 34.57
N ASN A 308 -14.88 -38.08 34.34
CA ASN A 308 -15.54 -36.79 34.22
C ASN A 308 -16.48 -36.80 33.00
N PRO A 309 -17.80 -36.61 33.18
CA PRO A 309 -18.78 -36.72 32.09
C PRO A 309 -18.49 -35.80 30.90
N ARG A 310 -17.85 -34.65 31.14
CA ARG A 310 -17.49 -33.68 30.10
C ARG A 310 -16.45 -34.21 29.12
N PHE A 311 -15.58 -35.12 29.56
CA PHE A 311 -14.47 -35.69 28.79
C PHE A 311 -14.64 -37.18 28.49
N GLU A 312 -15.61 -37.86 29.13
CA GLU A 312 -15.81 -39.32 29.05
C GLU A 312 -15.84 -39.83 27.61
N SER A 313 -16.71 -39.29 26.76
CA SER A 313 -16.82 -39.69 25.35
C SER A 313 -15.49 -39.52 24.60
N ALA A 314 -14.79 -38.41 24.82
CA ALA A 314 -13.48 -38.15 24.21
C ALA A 314 -12.39 -39.13 24.71
N LEU A 315 -12.41 -39.50 26.00
CA LEU A 315 -11.45 -40.43 26.60
C LEU A 315 -11.71 -41.87 26.13
N LEU A 316 -12.96 -42.29 25.99
CA LEU A 316 -13.32 -43.60 25.46
C LEU A 316 -12.95 -43.72 23.99
N ARG A 317 -13.17 -42.66 23.20
CA ARG A 317 -12.67 -42.58 21.82
C ARG A 317 -11.15 -42.57 21.78
N LEU A 318 -10.47 -41.79 22.62
CA LEU A 318 -9.01 -41.75 22.70
C LEU A 318 -8.45 -43.15 22.96
N ARG A 319 -9.04 -43.90 23.89
CA ARG A 319 -8.67 -45.29 24.17
C ARG A 319 -8.69 -46.13 22.90
N LYS A 320 -9.81 -46.14 22.17
CA LYS A 320 -10.01 -47.01 21.00
C LYS A 320 -9.28 -46.55 19.75
N GLU A 321 -9.26 -45.26 19.47
CA GLU A 321 -8.76 -44.67 18.23
C GLU A 321 -7.26 -44.30 18.32
N VAL A 322 -6.70 -44.16 19.53
CA VAL A 322 -5.35 -43.63 19.73
C VAL A 322 -4.49 -44.53 20.61
N LEU A 323 -4.92 -44.82 21.84
CA LEU A 323 -4.08 -45.51 22.83
C LEU A 323 -3.88 -46.99 22.46
N GLU A 324 -4.95 -47.72 22.16
CA GLU A 324 -4.86 -49.14 21.79
C GLU A 324 -4.06 -49.36 20.49
N PRO A 325 -4.24 -48.54 19.42
CA PRO A 325 -3.40 -48.61 18.23
C PRO A 325 -1.93 -48.25 18.46
N ALA A 326 -1.64 -47.24 19.30
CA ALA A 326 -0.27 -46.79 19.56
C ALA A 326 0.52 -47.73 20.49
N LEU A 327 -0.16 -48.37 21.44
CA LEU A 327 0.44 -49.34 22.37
C LEU A 327 0.35 -50.79 21.86
N GLU A 328 -0.32 -51.00 20.72
CA GLU A 328 -0.53 -52.29 20.07
C GLU A 328 -1.19 -53.36 20.98
N ARG A 329 -2.04 -52.91 21.91
CA ARG A 329 -2.75 -53.79 22.85
C ARG A 329 -4.06 -53.17 23.30
N GLN A 330 -5.02 -54.02 23.68
CA GLN A 330 -6.20 -53.57 24.42
C GLN A 330 -5.77 -53.10 25.81
N ILE A 331 -6.31 -51.98 26.27
CA ILE A 331 -6.00 -51.42 27.59
C ILE A 331 -7.30 -51.14 28.35
N GLU A 332 -7.36 -51.46 29.63
CA GLU A 332 -8.44 -51.02 30.53
C GLU A 332 -7.99 -49.86 31.42
N THR A 333 -6.68 -49.71 31.57
CA THR A 333 -6.02 -48.66 32.33
C THR A 333 -4.91 -48.02 31.49
N LEU A 334 -4.68 -46.72 31.71
CA LEU A 334 -3.56 -45.98 31.14
C LEU A 334 -2.59 -45.61 32.26
N SER A 335 -1.37 -46.13 32.23
CA SER A 335 -0.30 -45.70 33.14
C SER A 335 0.36 -44.40 32.68
N GLU A 336 1.03 -43.69 33.58
CA GLU A 336 1.84 -42.52 33.22
C GLU A 336 2.95 -42.87 32.19
N ASN A 337 3.52 -44.07 32.29
CA ASN A 337 4.54 -44.53 31.35
C ASN A 337 3.96 -44.79 29.95
N ASP A 338 2.81 -45.48 29.88
CA ASP A 338 2.08 -45.66 28.61
C ASP A 338 1.72 -44.31 27.97
N TRP A 339 1.34 -43.33 28.80
CA TRP A 339 1.06 -41.98 28.33
C TRP A 339 2.29 -41.30 27.73
N GLY A 340 3.48 -41.50 28.32
CA GLY A 340 4.75 -41.09 27.73
C GLY A 340 4.99 -41.72 26.37
N VAL A 341 4.83 -43.04 26.25
CA VAL A 341 5.00 -43.79 24.99
C VAL A 341 4.09 -43.26 23.89
N VAL A 342 2.82 -42.99 24.19
CA VAL A 342 1.87 -42.44 23.21
C VAL A 342 2.27 -41.02 22.79
N LYS A 343 2.75 -40.17 23.70
CA LYS A 343 3.24 -38.84 23.33
C LYS A 343 4.44 -38.93 22.38
N ASP A 344 5.39 -39.83 22.66
CA ASP A 344 6.56 -40.04 21.81
C ASP A 344 6.18 -40.61 20.44
N PHE A 345 5.19 -41.51 20.38
CA PHE A 345 4.66 -42.10 19.15
C PHE A 345 4.13 -41.04 18.16
N PHE A 346 3.55 -39.94 18.66
CA PHE A 346 3.07 -38.83 17.83
C PHE A 346 4.06 -37.66 17.68
N SER A 347 5.24 -37.71 18.30
CA SER A 347 6.18 -36.57 18.37
C SER A 347 6.62 -36.05 16.99
N LYS A 348 6.88 -36.95 16.04
CA LYS A 348 7.24 -36.60 14.66
C LYS A 348 6.08 -35.97 13.89
N HIS A 349 4.86 -36.49 14.11
CA HIS A 349 3.63 -35.91 13.56
C HIS A 349 3.39 -34.51 14.10
N GLU A 350 3.52 -34.32 15.42
CA GLU A 350 3.38 -33.04 16.10
C GLU A 350 4.37 -32.00 15.56
N ALA A 351 5.65 -32.37 15.46
CA ALA A 351 6.69 -31.50 14.91
C ALA A 351 6.41 -31.12 13.44
N TRP A 352 5.94 -32.06 12.62
CA TRP A 352 5.55 -31.79 11.23
C TRP A 352 4.30 -30.90 11.13
N ALA A 353 3.26 -31.19 11.92
CA ALA A 353 2.02 -30.41 11.93
C ALA A 353 2.27 -28.97 12.38
N GLY A 354 3.19 -28.76 13.34
CA GLY A 354 3.60 -27.44 13.82
C GLY A 354 4.36 -26.60 12.79
N LYS A 355 4.93 -27.21 11.74
CA LYS A 355 5.58 -26.49 10.62
C LYS A 355 4.57 -25.95 9.59
N LYS A 356 3.29 -26.36 9.67
CA LYS A 356 2.29 -25.96 8.68
C LYS A 356 2.11 -24.43 8.73
N THR A 357 2.36 -23.76 7.60
CA THR A 357 2.14 -22.33 7.48
C THR A 357 0.65 -21.99 7.64
N SER A 358 0.34 -20.91 8.36
CA SER A 358 -1.03 -20.36 8.47
C SER A 358 -1.46 -19.58 7.22
N SER A 359 -0.73 -19.71 6.11
CA SER A 359 -1.04 -19.02 4.86
C SER A 359 -2.40 -19.49 4.31
N PRO A 360 -3.25 -18.57 3.79
CA PRO A 360 -4.48 -18.92 3.10
C PRO A 360 -4.27 -19.86 1.90
N ILE A 361 -3.03 -20.01 1.41
CA ILE A 361 -2.67 -20.88 0.28
C ILE A 361 -3.06 -22.34 0.50
N ALA A 362 -3.12 -22.79 1.75
CA ALA A 362 -3.57 -24.14 2.09
C ALA A 362 -5.01 -24.42 1.62
N GLY A 363 -5.84 -23.37 1.52
CA GLY A 363 -7.23 -23.45 1.06
C GLY A 363 -7.39 -23.76 -0.44
N LEU A 364 -6.34 -23.59 -1.26
CA LEU A 364 -6.39 -23.90 -2.69
C LEU A 364 -6.34 -25.42 -2.97
N GLY A 365 -5.81 -26.20 -2.03
CA GLY A 365 -5.63 -27.64 -2.19
C GLY A 365 -4.47 -28.03 -3.10
N MET A 366 -3.98 -29.27 -2.93
CA MET A 366 -2.77 -29.76 -3.61
C MET A 366 -2.95 -30.00 -5.10
N GLU A 367 -4.17 -30.28 -5.55
CA GLU A 367 -4.48 -30.43 -6.97
C GLU A 367 -4.18 -29.14 -7.73
N LYS A 368 -4.74 -28.02 -7.26
CA LYS A 368 -4.57 -26.70 -7.87
C LYS A 368 -3.12 -26.21 -7.78
N LEU A 369 -2.49 -26.37 -6.61
CA LEU A 369 -1.08 -26.01 -6.42
C LEU A 369 -0.13 -26.84 -7.31
N SER A 370 -0.49 -28.08 -7.63
CA SER A 370 0.27 -28.89 -8.59
C SER A 370 0.06 -28.45 -10.02
N ALA A 371 -1.15 -28.04 -10.40
CA ALA A 371 -1.39 -27.44 -11.71
C ALA A 371 -0.54 -26.17 -11.92
N TYR A 372 -0.40 -25.34 -10.89
CA TYR A 372 0.40 -24.11 -10.95
C TYR A 372 1.91 -24.31 -10.98
N SER A 373 2.42 -25.47 -10.57
CA SER A 373 3.87 -25.72 -10.50
C SER A 373 4.57 -25.90 -11.85
N ASN A 374 3.83 -26.08 -12.96
CA ASN A 374 4.43 -26.27 -14.28
C ASN A 374 5.05 -24.98 -14.88
N GLY A 375 4.87 -23.83 -14.22
CA GLY A 375 5.45 -22.55 -14.62
C GLY A 375 4.75 -21.83 -15.76
N ALA A 376 3.78 -22.45 -16.46
CA ALA A 376 3.06 -21.83 -17.58
C ALA A 376 2.25 -20.61 -17.13
N TYR A 377 1.49 -20.74 -16.04
CA TYR A 377 0.70 -19.64 -15.47
C TYR A 377 1.58 -18.50 -14.96
N ALA A 378 2.63 -18.82 -14.21
CA ALA A 378 3.60 -17.83 -13.74
C ALA A 378 4.32 -17.13 -14.90
N GLY A 379 4.65 -17.86 -15.97
CA GLY A 379 5.22 -17.31 -17.19
C GLY A 379 4.27 -16.34 -17.90
N GLY A 380 2.99 -16.71 -18.01
CA GLY A 380 1.94 -15.86 -18.57
C GLY A 380 1.76 -14.55 -17.80
N VAL A 381 1.67 -14.63 -16.47
CA VAL A 381 1.56 -13.43 -15.61
C VAL A 381 2.84 -12.58 -15.70
N ARG A 382 4.04 -13.17 -15.70
CA ARG A 382 5.30 -12.41 -15.90
C ARG A 382 5.34 -11.69 -17.24
N ALA A 383 4.83 -12.30 -18.30
CA ALA A 383 4.75 -11.66 -19.61
C ALA A 383 3.78 -10.46 -19.61
N LEU A 384 2.64 -10.58 -18.91
CA LEU A 384 1.71 -9.46 -18.72
C LEU A 384 2.32 -8.34 -17.86
N ILE A 385 3.00 -8.67 -16.76
CA ILE A 385 3.72 -7.67 -15.94
C ILE A 385 4.78 -6.96 -16.80
N ALA A 386 5.52 -7.72 -17.61
CA ALA A 386 6.55 -7.18 -18.50
C ALA A 386 6.01 -6.31 -19.62
N SER A 387 4.79 -6.57 -20.13
CA SER A 387 4.14 -5.72 -21.14
C SER A 387 3.76 -4.35 -20.59
N GLY A 388 3.62 -4.22 -19.25
CA GLY A 388 3.46 -2.95 -18.55
C GLY A 388 4.56 -1.93 -18.85
N ARG A 389 5.77 -2.37 -19.25
CA ARG A 389 6.85 -1.45 -19.67
C ARG A 389 6.49 -0.63 -20.90
N ALA A 390 5.77 -1.21 -21.86
CA ALA A 390 5.33 -0.46 -23.03
C ALA A 390 4.28 0.59 -22.63
N THR A 391 3.37 0.23 -21.72
CA THR A 391 2.40 1.15 -21.12
C THR A 391 3.11 2.27 -20.34
N ALA A 392 4.18 1.95 -19.61
CA ALA A 392 4.97 2.92 -18.86
C ALA A 392 5.63 3.96 -19.76
N SER A 393 6.34 3.52 -20.81
CA SER A 393 6.98 4.46 -21.74
C SER A 393 5.97 5.40 -22.39
N ALA A 394 4.82 4.87 -22.85
CA ALA A 394 3.77 5.68 -23.44
C ALA A 394 3.12 6.64 -22.40
N MET A 395 3.02 6.22 -21.15
CA MET A 395 2.50 7.05 -20.06
C MET A 395 3.46 8.18 -19.71
N ASP A 396 4.77 7.91 -19.65
CA ASP A 396 5.79 8.93 -19.41
C ASP A 396 5.78 10.00 -20.52
N ASP A 397 5.65 9.56 -21.78
CA ASP A 397 5.48 10.46 -22.92
C ASP A 397 4.22 11.31 -22.77
N THR A 398 3.13 10.70 -22.28
CA THR A 398 1.86 11.39 -22.04
C THR A 398 1.96 12.46 -20.95
N LEU A 399 2.60 12.12 -19.83
CA LEU A 399 2.85 13.02 -18.71
C LEU A 399 3.76 14.19 -19.12
N LEU A 400 4.72 13.96 -20.02
CA LEU A 400 5.62 15.00 -20.50
C LEU A 400 4.89 16.03 -21.37
N VAL A 401 4.00 15.58 -22.25
CA VAL A 401 3.11 16.48 -23.01
C VAL A 401 2.16 17.23 -22.08
N GLU A 402 1.54 16.54 -21.11
CA GLU A 402 0.68 17.17 -20.09
C GLU A 402 1.45 18.27 -19.34
N LYS A 403 2.67 17.98 -18.88
CA LYS A 403 3.53 18.94 -18.18
C LYS A 403 3.78 20.19 -19.01
N LEU A 404 4.13 20.06 -20.29
CA LEU A 404 4.39 21.23 -21.14
C LEU A 404 3.13 22.10 -21.30
N ILE A 405 1.96 21.49 -21.53
CA ILE A 405 0.70 22.23 -21.68
C ILE A 405 0.32 22.90 -20.36
N LEU A 406 0.50 22.23 -19.22
CA LEU A 406 0.22 22.81 -17.90
C LEU A 406 1.11 24.02 -17.61
N TYR A 407 2.41 23.93 -17.92
CA TYR A 407 3.33 25.05 -17.76
C TYR A 407 2.96 26.19 -18.69
N GLN A 408 2.60 25.90 -19.94
CA GLN A 408 2.09 26.90 -20.88
C GLN A 408 0.82 27.60 -20.36
N ALA A 409 -0.13 26.83 -19.83
CA ALA A 409 -1.43 27.35 -19.40
C ALA A 409 -1.37 28.14 -18.09
N TYR A 410 -0.49 27.77 -17.15
CA TYR A 410 -0.56 28.25 -15.77
C TYR A 410 0.68 28.99 -15.27
N LEU A 411 1.87 28.75 -15.84
CA LEU A 411 3.12 29.27 -15.25
C LEU A 411 3.18 30.80 -15.24
N LEU A 412 2.72 31.47 -16.29
CA LEU A 412 2.73 32.94 -16.32
C LEU A 412 1.84 33.54 -15.22
N SER A 413 0.69 32.92 -14.95
CA SER A 413 -0.22 33.37 -13.88
C SER A 413 0.42 33.15 -12.51
N VAL A 414 1.03 31.97 -12.26
CA VAL A 414 1.76 31.71 -11.02
C VAL A 414 2.94 32.67 -10.84
N VAL A 415 3.77 32.86 -11.87
CA VAL A 415 4.90 33.79 -11.84
C VAL A 415 4.41 35.20 -11.49
N ASN A 416 3.36 35.70 -12.13
CA ASN A 416 2.81 37.01 -11.80
C ASN A 416 2.29 37.07 -10.36
N ASN A 417 1.62 36.02 -9.88
CA ASN A 417 1.12 35.89 -8.50
C ASN A 417 2.19 35.47 -7.48
N PHE A 418 3.47 35.40 -7.87
CA PHE A 418 4.59 35.04 -6.98
C PHE A 418 5.64 36.17 -6.94
N VAL A 419 5.99 36.72 -8.11
CA VAL A 419 7.04 37.74 -8.26
C VAL A 419 6.51 39.16 -8.05
N SER A 420 5.34 39.49 -8.60
CA SER A 420 4.90 40.90 -8.74
C SER A 420 3.50 41.21 -8.22
N PHE A 421 2.68 40.19 -7.98
CA PHE A 421 1.29 40.22 -7.50
C PHE A 421 0.42 41.29 -8.21
N PRO A 422 0.44 41.43 -9.54
CA PRO A 422 -0.36 42.46 -10.21
C PRO A 422 -1.86 42.24 -9.97
N ASP A 423 -2.29 40.98 -9.90
CA ASP A 423 -3.69 40.57 -9.72
C ASP A 423 -4.24 40.92 -8.34
N LEU A 424 -3.38 41.09 -7.32
CA LEU A 424 -3.79 41.61 -6.00
C LEU A 424 -4.35 43.03 -6.10
N TYR A 425 -3.89 43.79 -7.08
CA TYR A 425 -4.29 45.17 -7.31
C TYR A 425 -5.35 45.31 -8.41
N ASP A 426 -5.74 44.21 -9.06
CA ASP A 426 -6.77 44.23 -10.11
C ASP A 426 -8.16 43.93 -9.50
N ILE A 427 -9.06 44.90 -9.61
CA ILE A 427 -10.44 44.76 -9.13
C ILE A 427 -11.25 43.79 -9.99
N ASN A 428 -10.85 43.55 -11.24
CA ASN A 428 -11.60 42.74 -12.20
C ASN A 428 -11.18 41.27 -12.20
N GLN A 429 -10.02 40.95 -11.62
CA GLN A 429 -9.48 39.60 -11.56
C GLN A 429 -9.21 39.20 -10.12
N ARG A 430 -9.12 37.89 -9.88
CA ARG A 430 -8.85 37.33 -8.56
C ARG A 430 -7.40 36.85 -8.53
N ALA A 431 -6.64 37.21 -7.50
CA ALA A 431 -5.30 36.68 -7.34
C ALA A 431 -5.37 35.19 -6.99
N LEU A 432 -4.37 34.40 -7.43
CA LEU A 432 -4.39 32.95 -7.27
C LEU A 432 -4.42 32.52 -5.80
N PHE A 433 -3.88 33.33 -4.89
CA PHE A 433 -3.86 33.03 -3.46
C PHE A 433 -5.11 33.49 -2.70
N GLU A 434 -6.12 34.07 -3.36
CA GLU A 434 -7.34 34.53 -2.66
C GLU A 434 -8.34 33.38 -2.42
N MET A 435 -8.60 33.04 -1.16
CA MET A 435 -9.45 31.93 -0.69
C MET A 435 -10.74 32.39 0.02
N GLY A 436 -11.76 32.72 -0.76
CA GLY A 436 -13.10 33.11 -0.30
C GLY A 436 -13.40 34.62 -0.29
N THR A 437 -14.65 34.97 -0.03
CA THR A 437 -15.13 36.36 0.00
C THR A 437 -15.96 36.57 1.26
N LEU A 438 -15.58 37.53 2.08
CA LEU A 438 -16.36 37.98 3.23
C LEU A 438 -17.19 39.20 2.81
N VAL A 439 -18.51 39.13 2.95
CA VAL A 439 -19.38 40.29 2.76
C VAL A 439 -19.80 40.81 4.12
N MET A 440 -19.45 42.04 4.43
CA MET A 440 -19.75 42.69 5.70
C MET A 440 -20.01 44.19 5.48
N ASP A 441 -21.09 44.71 6.05
CA ASP A 441 -21.45 46.14 6.00
C ASP A 441 -21.50 46.71 4.56
N GLY A 442 -22.07 45.93 3.63
CA GLY A 442 -22.16 46.29 2.21
C GLY A 442 -20.83 46.29 1.45
N ARG A 443 -19.74 45.81 2.08
CA ARG A 443 -18.41 45.70 1.47
C ARG A 443 -18.05 44.24 1.23
N SER A 444 -17.30 44.01 0.16
CA SER A 444 -16.76 42.70 -0.21
C SER A 444 -15.25 42.68 0.06
N PHE A 445 -14.80 41.75 0.89
CA PHE A 445 -13.41 41.53 1.23
C PHE A 445 -12.97 40.18 0.66
N ARG A 446 -11.97 40.19 -0.23
CA ARG A 446 -11.35 38.96 -0.70
C ARG A 446 -10.31 38.51 0.32
N LEU A 447 -10.45 37.29 0.80
CA LEU A 447 -9.52 36.71 1.77
C LEU A 447 -8.34 36.12 1.01
N ALA A 448 -7.10 36.32 1.48
CA ALA A 448 -5.89 35.79 0.87
C ALA A 448 -5.62 34.36 1.35
N VAL A 449 -4.68 34.19 2.28
CA VAL A 449 -4.15 32.88 2.67
C VAL A 449 -4.98 32.19 3.76
N ARG A 450 -5.25 30.90 3.58
CA ARG A 450 -5.88 30.06 4.61
C ARG A 450 -4.90 29.71 5.73
N VAL A 451 -5.16 30.19 6.93
CA VAL A 451 -4.41 29.79 8.14
C VAL A 451 -5.04 28.53 8.75
N ARG A 452 -4.40 27.37 8.57
CA ARG A 452 -4.88 26.07 9.12
C ARG A 452 -4.68 25.95 10.63
N ASP A 453 -3.47 26.26 11.09
CA ASP A 453 -3.10 26.25 12.51
C ASP A 453 -2.71 27.67 12.93
N ARG A 454 -3.65 28.34 13.57
CA ARG A 454 -3.46 29.69 14.09
C ARG A 454 -2.35 29.75 15.14
N ALA A 455 -2.18 28.72 15.96
CA ALA A 455 -1.19 28.71 17.02
C ALA A 455 0.23 28.55 16.48
N ALA A 456 0.42 27.76 15.42
CA ALA A 456 1.70 27.66 14.70
C ALA A 456 2.02 28.96 13.93
N HIS A 457 1.02 29.57 13.28
CA HIS A 457 1.19 30.82 12.55
C HIS A 457 1.67 31.97 13.44
N LEU A 458 1.07 32.13 14.64
CA LEU A 458 1.47 33.12 15.64
C LEU A 458 2.91 32.92 16.18
N LYS A 459 3.50 31.73 16.01
CA LYS A 459 4.91 31.48 16.37
C LYS A 459 5.87 31.92 15.25
N LEU A 460 5.47 31.82 13.98
CA LEU A 460 6.24 32.30 12.82
C LEU A 460 6.31 33.83 12.76
N GLU A 461 5.25 34.53 13.16
CA GLU A 461 5.24 36.01 13.25
C GLU A 461 6.27 36.59 14.22
N ARG A 462 6.90 35.75 15.07
CA ARG A 462 7.90 36.16 16.06
C ARG A 462 9.35 35.94 15.58
N ASP A 463 9.55 35.42 14.37
CA ASP A 463 10.87 35.22 13.78
C ASP A 463 11.31 36.48 13.02
N PRO A 464 12.37 37.20 13.46
CA PRO A 464 12.75 38.51 12.90
C PRO A 464 13.25 38.46 11.44
N LEU A 465 13.37 37.29 10.82
CA LEU A 465 13.79 37.11 9.43
C LEU A 465 12.62 36.89 8.45
N ILE A 466 11.37 36.77 8.92
CA ILE A 466 10.20 36.52 8.08
C ILE A 466 9.14 37.61 8.34
N THR A 467 8.98 38.55 7.41
CA THR A 467 7.87 39.50 7.46
C THR A 467 6.66 38.89 6.76
N VAL A 468 5.73 38.32 7.52
CA VAL A 468 4.41 37.95 7.02
C VAL A 468 3.60 39.23 6.85
N ILE A 469 3.21 39.58 5.62
CA ILE A 469 2.27 40.68 5.38
C ILE A 469 0.87 40.18 5.74
N GLY A 470 0.46 40.40 6.99
CA GLY A 470 -0.89 40.08 7.48
C GLY A 470 -1.25 40.97 8.66
N GLY A 471 -2.09 41.97 8.41
CA GLY A 471 -2.73 42.82 9.41
C GLY A 471 -4.18 43.06 9.03
#